data_AF-A0A845V657-F1
#
_entry.id   AF-A0A845V657-F1
#
_cell.length_a   1.000
_cell.length_b   1.000
_cell.length_c   1.000
_cell.angle_alpha   90.00
_cell.angle_beta   90.00
_cell.angle_gamma   90.00
#
_symmetry.space_group_name_H-M   'P 1'
#
loop_
_entity.id
_entity.type
_entity.pdbx_description
1 polymer ?
#
loop_
_entity_poly.entity_id
_entity_poly.type
_entity_poly.pdbx_seq_one_letter_code
_entity_poly.pdbx_strand_id
1 'polypeptide(L)'
;MSKIICIYHGGCPDGFTAAWVVNTWIKKQQALGALNAEQEVEFYGDSYVRPNPPDVTDAHVIMVDFSYKSDTLLKLNDSCRTMLVLDHHKSAEAELEGTITMQSDRSALESWSEGVRDNHVYVNPIGIFDMERSGARLAWDVLFPDDRTPLLVQYVEDRDLWRNKMPNTKAINKYIMSQPMTLESYSEVMLTLEADTARAISEGEAILRQFEIEMDATVEEAARRMTLFGYEVPVVNAPHFMASDIARKLFDGKAPFVAIYYDLEGGRKFSLRAPKDSDVDVSKLACTFETGGGHAQAAGFTAPAGWEGDAYDGENDEKSLAIMEDALAAVIGEDAYDCTREWSAWRVGTMGESDFEPVVHDQERMQEIAETALGVSKAMIAASYEAAAVAMNPMLRSMISRGEAAKVIRSLTPADASAALAAKVEPLETALRDAGDILKSLPDGAVTEKMASKMAARIDKLLAAR
;
A
#
# COMPACT_ATOMS: atom_id res chain seq x y z
N MET A 1 -5.10 -12.23 -38.50
CA MET A 1 -4.66 -10.89 -38.12
C MET A 1 -4.57 -10.85 -36.62
N SER A 2 -3.62 -10.12 -36.05
CA SER A 2 -3.40 -10.11 -34.61
C SER A 2 -4.44 -9.28 -33.90
N LYS A 3 -5.21 -9.88 -32.99
CA LYS A 3 -6.25 -9.19 -32.23
C LYS A 3 -5.66 -8.07 -31.35
N ILE A 4 -6.48 -7.08 -31.01
CA ILE A 4 -6.16 -6.08 -30.00
C ILE A 4 -6.83 -6.48 -28.69
N ILE A 5 -6.11 -6.46 -27.58
CA ILE A 5 -6.67 -6.70 -26.25
C ILE A 5 -6.48 -5.45 -25.40
N CYS A 6 -7.58 -4.87 -24.94
CA CYS A 6 -7.59 -3.82 -23.93
C CYS A 6 -7.76 -4.46 -22.55
N ILE A 7 -6.72 -4.40 -21.72
CA ILE A 7 -6.77 -4.84 -20.32
C ILE A 7 -6.98 -3.61 -19.45
N TYR A 8 -7.93 -3.63 -18.52
CA TYR A 8 -8.26 -2.46 -17.71
C TYR A 8 -8.60 -2.82 -16.27
N HIS A 9 -8.60 -1.84 -15.37
CA HIS A 9 -9.03 -2.07 -13.99
C HIS A 9 -10.54 -2.32 -13.90
N GLY A 10 -10.91 -3.59 -13.70
CA GLY A 10 -12.28 -4.05 -13.60
C GLY A 10 -12.98 -3.58 -12.33
N GLY A 11 -14.25 -3.19 -12.46
CA GLY A 11 -15.08 -2.72 -11.34
C GLY A 11 -14.76 -1.29 -10.87
N CYS A 12 -13.81 -0.60 -11.53
CA CYS A 12 -13.48 0.80 -11.30
C CYS A 12 -14.13 1.70 -12.37
N PRO A 13 -14.80 2.81 -12.00
CA PRO A 13 -15.28 3.80 -12.97
C PRO A 13 -14.17 4.40 -13.84
N ASP A 14 -12.98 4.63 -13.28
CA ASP A 14 -11.85 5.18 -14.03
C ASP A 14 -11.35 4.17 -15.06
N GLY A 15 -11.03 2.94 -14.64
CA GLY A 15 -10.59 1.87 -15.55
C GLY A 15 -11.61 1.50 -16.62
N PHE A 16 -12.90 1.44 -16.29
CA PHE A 16 -13.93 1.21 -17.31
C PHE A 16 -14.05 2.40 -18.29
N THR A 17 -13.96 3.64 -17.79
CA THR A 17 -13.94 4.81 -18.68
C THR A 17 -12.71 4.79 -19.57
N ALA A 18 -11.53 4.41 -19.07
CA ALA A 18 -10.31 4.27 -19.85
C ALA A 18 -10.46 3.21 -20.96
N ALA A 19 -11.09 2.06 -20.66
CA ALA A 19 -11.43 1.06 -21.66
C ALA A 19 -12.40 1.59 -22.72
N TRP A 20 -13.40 2.38 -22.31
CA TRP A 20 -14.30 3.07 -23.24
C TRP A 20 -13.56 4.06 -24.15
N VAL A 21 -12.55 4.78 -23.63
CA VAL A 21 -11.68 5.64 -24.43
C VAL A 21 -10.94 4.83 -25.50
N VAL A 22 -10.32 3.70 -25.12
CA VAL A 22 -9.64 2.80 -26.07
C VAL A 22 -10.60 2.31 -27.16
N ASN A 23 -11.81 1.88 -26.80
CA ASN A 23 -12.83 1.47 -27.76
C ASN A 23 -13.21 2.59 -28.74
N THR A 24 -13.42 3.80 -28.21
CA THR A 24 -13.76 4.98 -29.02
C THR A 24 -12.64 5.31 -29.98
N TRP A 25 -11.39 5.19 -29.54
CA TRP A 25 -10.22 5.41 -30.36
C TRP A 25 -10.12 4.39 -31.49
N ILE A 26 -10.25 3.10 -31.18
CA ILE A 26 -10.20 2.04 -32.19
C ILE A 26 -11.28 2.25 -33.25
N LYS A 27 -12.53 2.54 -32.84
CA LYS A 27 -13.62 2.84 -33.78
C LYS A 27 -13.30 4.04 -34.68
N LYS A 28 -12.70 5.10 -34.13
CA LYS A 28 -12.23 6.26 -34.93
C LYS A 28 -11.16 5.84 -35.94
N GLN A 29 -10.17 5.06 -35.52
CA GLN A 29 -9.11 4.59 -36.44
C GLN A 29 -9.63 3.66 -37.53
N GLN A 30 -10.60 2.79 -37.22
CA GLN A 30 -11.27 1.94 -38.20
C GLN A 30 -12.05 2.78 -39.22
N ALA A 31 -12.78 3.80 -38.77
CA ALA A 31 -13.49 4.72 -39.65
C ALA A 31 -12.56 5.54 -40.55
N LEU A 32 -11.35 5.86 -40.08
CA LEU A 32 -10.30 6.54 -40.85
C LEU A 32 -9.51 5.59 -41.76
N GLY A 33 -9.73 4.28 -41.68
CA GLY A 33 -8.97 3.27 -42.42
C GLY A 33 -7.52 3.09 -41.92
N ALA A 34 -7.18 3.65 -40.75
CA ALA A 34 -5.87 3.47 -40.11
C ALA A 34 -5.75 2.12 -39.39
N LEU A 35 -6.88 1.58 -38.92
CA LEU A 35 -7.00 0.19 -38.46
C LEU A 35 -8.00 -0.56 -39.35
N ASN A 36 -7.83 -1.88 -39.46
CA ASN A 36 -8.76 -2.71 -40.21
C ASN A 36 -10.14 -2.76 -39.52
N ALA A 37 -11.23 -2.58 -40.28
CA ALA A 37 -12.60 -2.63 -39.76
C ALA A 37 -12.99 -4.01 -39.20
N GLU A 38 -12.37 -5.09 -39.68
CA GLU A 38 -12.57 -6.47 -39.20
C GLU A 38 -11.56 -6.88 -38.12
N GLN A 39 -10.73 -5.95 -37.65
CA GLN A 39 -9.79 -6.19 -36.58
C GLN A 39 -10.53 -6.61 -35.31
N GLU A 40 -10.25 -7.81 -34.81
CA GLU A 40 -10.82 -8.30 -33.55
C GLU A 40 -10.27 -7.48 -32.38
N VAL A 41 -11.16 -7.08 -31.47
CA VAL A 41 -10.86 -6.29 -30.28
C VAL A 41 -11.56 -6.93 -29.08
N GLU A 42 -10.78 -7.25 -28.04
CA GLU A 42 -11.28 -7.80 -26.78
C GLU A 42 -11.05 -6.79 -25.65
N PHE A 43 -12.01 -6.71 -24.73
CA PHE A 43 -11.91 -5.91 -23.52
C PHE A 43 -11.93 -6.82 -22.30
N TYR A 44 -10.89 -6.74 -21.47
CA TYR A 44 -10.68 -7.62 -20.34
C TYR A 44 -10.49 -6.82 -19.04
N GLY A 45 -11.49 -6.85 -18.16
CA GLY A 45 -11.42 -6.20 -16.86
C GLY A 45 -10.77 -7.12 -15.82
N ASP A 46 -9.68 -6.68 -15.21
CA ASP A 46 -8.96 -7.44 -14.18
C ASP A 46 -8.77 -6.63 -12.88
N SER A 47 -8.31 -7.28 -11.81
CA SER A 47 -8.15 -6.67 -10.49
C SER A 47 -6.88 -7.12 -9.79
N TYR A 48 -6.34 -6.26 -8.91
CA TYR A 48 -5.20 -6.59 -8.05
C TYR A 48 -5.49 -7.67 -7.00
N VAL A 49 -6.77 -7.99 -6.73
CA VAL A 49 -7.16 -8.92 -5.67
C VAL A 49 -6.99 -10.38 -6.09
N ARG A 50 -7.46 -10.70 -7.29
CA ARG A 50 -7.35 -12.03 -7.90
C ARG A 50 -7.02 -11.82 -9.38
N PRO A 51 -5.77 -11.43 -9.70
CA PRO A 51 -5.38 -11.20 -11.07
C PRO A 51 -5.51 -12.50 -11.85
N ASN A 52 -6.11 -12.43 -13.03
CA ASN A 52 -6.26 -13.57 -13.93
C ASN A 52 -5.90 -13.14 -15.35
N PRO A 53 -4.60 -13.04 -15.67
CA PRO A 53 -4.16 -12.54 -16.96
C PRO A 53 -4.79 -13.30 -18.14
N PRO A 54 -5.31 -12.61 -19.18
CA PRO A 54 -5.85 -13.27 -20.36
C PRO A 54 -4.72 -13.83 -21.23
N ASP A 55 -5.07 -14.72 -22.16
CA ASP A 55 -4.13 -15.13 -23.21
C ASP A 55 -3.90 -13.99 -24.21
N VAL A 56 -2.69 -13.45 -24.20
CA VAL A 56 -2.24 -12.35 -25.07
C VAL A 56 -1.37 -12.83 -26.24
N THR A 57 -1.29 -14.14 -26.46
CA THR A 57 -0.47 -14.73 -27.52
C THR A 57 -0.80 -14.09 -28.86
N ASP A 58 0.23 -13.59 -29.55
CA ASP A 58 0.11 -12.95 -30.87
C ASP A 58 -0.80 -11.70 -30.93
N ALA A 59 -1.16 -11.11 -29.78
CA ALA A 59 -2.04 -9.94 -29.69
C ALA A 59 -1.27 -8.62 -29.54
N HIS A 60 -1.92 -7.50 -29.87
CA HIS A 60 -1.48 -6.15 -29.50
C HIS A 60 -2.21 -5.72 -28.23
N VAL A 61 -1.48 -5.44 -27.16
CA VAL A 61 -2.04 -5.16 -25.83
C VAL A 61 -2.01 -3.66 -25.55
N ILE A 62 -3.12 -3.12 -25.07
CA ILE A 62 -3.19 -1.81 -24.42
C ILE A 62 -3.71 -2.05 -23.00
N MET A 63 -2.96 -1.63 -22.01
CA MET A 63 -3.31 -1.73 -20.60
C MET A 63 -3.59 -0.34 -20.07
N VAL A 64 -4.75 -0.13 -19.43
CA VAL A 64 -5.20 1.20 -18.97
C VAL A 64 -5.72 1.16 -17.53
N ASP A 65 -5.34 2.16 -16.73
CA ASP A 65 -5.68 2.25 -15.29
C ASP A 65 -5.22 1.03 -14.47
N PHE A 66 -4.29 0.23 -14.99
CA PHE A 66 -3.94 -1.05 -14.40
C PHE A 66 -2.56 -1.49 -14.88
N SER A 67 -1.83 -2.19 -14.03
CA SER A 67 -0.63 -2.92 -14.44
C SER A 67 -0.39 -4.16 -13.58
N TYR A 68 0.07 -5.24 -14.21
CA TYR A 68 0.51 -6.42 -13.47
C TYR A 68 1.88 -6.20 -12.84
N LYS A 69 2.19 -6.96 -11.78
CA LYS A 69 3.55 -7.03 -11.22
C LYS A 69 4.58 -7.45 -12.28
N SER A 70 5.84 -7.06 -12.08
CA SER A 70 6.92 -7.17 -13.08
C SER A 70 7.01 -8.56 -13.73
N ASP A 71 7.02 -9.64 -12.93
CA ASP A 71 7.09 -11.02 -13.41
C ASP A 71 5.96 -11.40 -14.37
N THR A 72 4.73 -10.99 -14.07
CA THR A 72 3.56 -11.28 -14.90
C THR A 72 3.57 -10.39 -16.14
N LEU A 73 3.89 -9.10 -15.97
CA LEU A 73 3.93 -8.15 -17.07
C LEU A 73 4.95 -8.56 -18.14
N LEU A 74 6.16 -8.98 -17.73
CA LEU A 74 7.21 -9.45 -18.65
C LEU A 74 6.80 -10.73 -19.39
N LYS A 75 6.18 -11.71 -18.71
CA LYS A 75 5.67 -12.92 -19.37
C LYS A 75 4.61 -12.62 -20.42
N LEU A 76 3.72 -11.66 -20.14
CA LEU A 76 2.73 -11.20 -21.10
C LEU A 76 3.40 -10.46 -22.26
N ASN A 77 4.41 -9.63 -21.99
CA ASN A 77 5.17 -8.92 -23.02
C ASN A 77 5.85 -9.90 -23.98
N ASP A 78 6.48 -10.96 -23.45
CA ASP A 78 7.13 -12.01 -24.25
C ASP A 78 6.16 -12.80 -25.14
N SER A 79 4.88 -12.83 -24.77
CA SER A 79 3.84 -13.59 -25.48
C SER A 79 3.06 -12.73 -26.49
N CYS A 80 2.96 -11.43 -26.23
CA CYS A 80 2.25 -10.48 -27.10
C CYS A 80 3.17 -9.91 -28.20
N ARG A 81 2.59 -9.19 -29.17
CA ARG A 81 3.34 -8.52 -30.24
C ARG A 81 3.80 -7.12 -29.86
N THR A 82 2.96 -6.39 -29.12
CA THR A 82 3.29 -5.06 -28.58
C THR A 82 2.44 -4.83 -27.34
N MET A 83 2.98 -4.08 -26.38
CA MET A 83 2.29 -3.75 -25.15
C MET A 83 2.49 -2.28 -24.81
N LEU A 84 1.38 -1.56 -24.68
CA LEU A 84 1.33 -0.20 -24.14
C LEU A 84 0.68 -0.22 -22.75
N VAL A 85 1.35 0.34 -21.75
CA VAL A 85 0.84 0.49 -20.39
C VAL A 85 0.59 1.97 -20.09
N LEU A 86 -0.64 2.34 -19.77
CA LEU A 86 -1.05 3.67 -19.35
C LEU A 86 -1.65 3.56 -17.94
N ASP A 87 -0.88 3.96 -16.94
CA ASP A 87 -1.28 3.76 -15.55
C ASP A 87 -0.95 5.01 -14.71
N HIS A 88 -1.59 5.13 -13.56
CA HIS A 88 -1.39 6.22 -12.62
C HIS A 88 -1.23 5.71 -11.18
N HIS A 89 -1.14 4.40 -10.95
CA HIS A 89 -0.92 3.83 -9.63
C HIS A 89 0.53 3.98 -9.17
N LYS A 90 0.75 4.74 -8.08
CA LYS A 90 2.08 5.01 -7.52
C LYS A 90 2.85 3.76 -7.12
N SER A 91 2.17 2.80 -6.49
CA SER A 91 2.79 1.52 -6.11
C SER A 91 3.25 0.72 -7.33
N ALA A 92 2.51 0.80 -8.44
CA ALA A 92 2.86 0.11 -9.67
C ALA A 92 4.03 0.76 -10.40
N GLU A 93 4.09 2.11 -10.43
CA GLU A 93 5.26 2.83 -10.95
C GLU A 93 6.55 2.38 -10.25
N ALA A 94 6.51 2.26 -8.92
CA ALA A 94 7.64 1.81 -8.13
C ALA A 94 8.01 0.33 -8.37
N GLU A 95 6.99 -0.55 -8.48
CA GLU A 95 7.17 -1.98 -8.79
C GLU A 95 7.78 -2.19 -10.18
N LEU A 96 7.47 -1.33 -11.14
CA LEU A 96 7.80 -1.49 -12.55
C LEU A 96 8.99 -0.62 -13.00
N GLU A 97 9.70 0.00 -12.05
CA GLU A 97 10.92 0.76 -12.32
C GLU A 97 11.95 -0.13 -13.05
N GLY A 98 12.38 0.32 -14.23
CA GLY A 98 13.31 -0.45 -15.09
C GLY A 98 12.67 -1.61 -15.86
N THR A 99 11.39 -1.94 -15.61
CA THR A 99 10.63 -2.95 -16.37
C THR A 99 9.97 -2.33 -17.61
N ILE A 100 9.45 -1.10 -17.47
CA ILE A 100 8.76 -0.38 -18.54
C ILE A 100 9.67 0.67 -19.17
N THR A 101 9.66 0.75 -20.51
CA THR A 101 10.28 1.85 -21.24
C THR A 101 9.34 3.07 -21.18
N MET A 102 9.68 4.01 -20.31
CA MET A 102 8.89 5.24 -20.12
C MET A 102 8.91 6.12 -21.37
N GLN A 103 7.73 6.60 -21.76
CA GLN A 103 7.51 7.40 -22.96
C GLN A 103 6.80 8.72 -22.61
N SER A 104 6.83 9.65 -23.58
CA SER A 104 5.91 10.79 -23.59
C SER A 104 4.57 10.39 -24.21
N ASP A 105 3.52 11.18 -23.99
CA ASP A 105 2.20 10.92 -24.58
C ASP A 105 2.28 10.63 -26.09
N ARG A 106 2.97 11.51 -26.82
CA ARG A 106 3.14 11.38 -28.27
C ARG A 106 3.95 10.14 -28.67
N SER A 107 5.09 9.91 -28.01
CA SER A 107 5.99 8.83 -28.40
C SER A 107 5.45 7.45 -28.01
N ALA A 108 4.60 7.35 -26.98
CA ALA A 108 3.90 6.12 -26.64
C ALA A 108 2.92 5.69 -27.74
N LEU A 109 2.09 6.60 -28.24
CA LEU A 109 1.16 6.32 -29.33
C LEU A 109 1.89 5.99 -30.64
N GLU A 110 2.94 6.74 -30.97
CA GLU A 110 3.78 6.49 -32.16
C GLU A 110 4.41 5.09 -32.08
N SER A 111 5.07 4.76 -30.96
CA SER A 111 5.72 3.45 -30.74
C SER A 111 4.72 2.29 -30.80
N TRP A 112 3.54 2.45 -30.20
CA TRP A 112 2.49 1.42 -30.27
C TRP A 112 2.00 1.22 -31.71
N SER A 113 1.75 2.32 -32.42
CA SER A 113 1.28 2.30 -33.81
C SER A 113 2.30 1.66 -34.76
N GLU A 114 3.59 1.92 -34.54
CA GLU A 114 4.70 1.24 -35.24
C GLU A 114 4.72 -0.26 -34.93
N GLY A 115 4.52 -0.63 -33.66
CA GLY A 115 4.39 -2.03 -33.24
C GLY A 115 3.24 -2.77 -33.94
N VAL A 116 2.09 -2.13 -34.10
CA VAL A 116 0.94 -2.69 -34.83
C VAL A 116 1.21 -2.81 -36.33
N ARG A 117 1.85 -1.81 -36.94
CA ARG A 117 2.08 -1.79 -38.39
C ARG A 117 3.21 -2.72 -38.85
N ASP A 118 4.33 -2.67 -38.15
CA ASP A 118 5.59 -3.29 -38.58
C ASP A 118 5.90 -4.58 -37.83
N ASN A 119 4.99 -5.00 -36.94
CA ASN A 119 5.18 -6.14 -36.03
C ASN A 119 6.50 -6.01 -35.23
N HIS A 120 6.82 -4.77 -34.84
CA HIS A 120 8.02 -4.46 -34.09
C HIS A 120 7.88 -5.00 -32.67
N VAL A 121 8.85 -5.82 -32.25
CA VAL A 121 8.88 -6.42 -30.92
C VAL A 121 9.76 -5.57 -30.02
N TYR A 122 9.15 -4.98 -29.00
CA TYR A 122 9.87 -4.25 -27.97
C TYR A 122 10.38 -5.24 -26.90
N VAL A 123 11.66 -5.09 -26.52
CA VAL A 123 12.27 -5.92 -25.46
C VAL A 123 11.53 -5.73 -24.12
N ASN A 124 11.12 -4.49 -23.85
CA ASN A 124 10.35 -4.11 -22.67
C ASN A 124 9.01 -3.50 -23.10
N PRO A 125 7.93 -3.62 -22.31
CA PRO A 125 6.71 -2.86 -22.54
C PRO A 125 7.00 -1.37 -22.66
N ILE A 126 6.25 -0.65 -23.50
CA ILE A 126 6.26 0.81 -23.51
C ILE A 126 5.16 1.32 -22.58
N GLY A 127 5.37 2.45 -21.93
CA GLY A 127 4.32 2.97 -21.05
C GLY A 127 4.55 4.36 -20.50
N ILE A 128 3.52 4.83 -19.79
CA ILE A 128 3.48 6.12 -19.11
C ILE A 128 2.86 5.89 -17.73
N PHE A 129 3.53 6.39 -16.70
CA PHE A 129 2.96 6.62 -15.38
C PHE A 129 2.76 8.11 -15.15
N ASP A 130 1.55 8.52 -14.81
CA ASP A 130 1.27 9.92 -14.50
C ASP A 130 0.28 10.05 -13.35
N MET A 131 0.79 10.36 -12.16
CA MET A 131 0.00 10.52 -10.94
C MET A 131 -0.92 11.75 -10.95
N GLU A 132 -0.76 12.68 -11.90
CA GLU A 132 -1.57 13.90 -12.02
C GLU A 132 -2.73 13.74 -13.00
N ARG A 133 -2.89 12.58 -13.64
CA ARG A 133 -4.01 12.24 -14.51
C ARG A 133 -4.62 10.92 -14.05
N SER A 134 -5.95 10.80 -14.06
CA SER A 134 -6.56 9.49 -13.86
C SER A 134 -6.27 8.59 -15.07
N GLY A 135 -6.42 7.27 -14.94
CA GLY A 135 -6.24 6.33 -16.03
C GLY A 135 -7.13 6.67 -17.24
N ALA A 136 -8.38 7.08 -17.04
CA ALA A 136 -9.24 7.54 -18.14
C ALA A 136 -8.72 8.81 -18.81
N ARG A 137 -8.19 9.76 -18.02
CA ARG A 137 -7.63 11.00 -18.55
C ARG A 137 -6.35 10.73 -19.34
N LEU A 138 -5.45 9.93 -18.79
CA LEU A 138 -4.19 9.55 -19.43
C LEU A 138 -4.45 8.83 -20.75
N ALA A 139 -5.39 7.88 -20.77
CA ALA A 139 -5.81 7.21 -22.00
C ALA A 139 -6.34 8.21 -23.05
N TRP A 140 -7.15 9.20 -22.63
CA TRP A 140 -7.68 10.20 -23.56
C TRP A 140 -6.58 11.08 -24.15
N ASP A 141 -5.73 11.66 -23.32
CA ASP A 141 -4.69 12.59 -23.76
C ASP A 141 -3.67 11.91 -24.69
N VAL A 142 -3.35 10.63 -24.45
CA VAL A 142 -2.46 9.83 -25.32
C VAL A 142 -3.11 9.48 -26.65
N LEU A 143 -4.35 8.97 -26.63
CA LEU A 143 -5.01 8.43 -27.82
C LEU A 143 -5.67 9.52 -28.70
N PHE A 144 -6.00 10.67 -28.11
CA PHE A 144 -6.66 11.79 -28.77
C PHE A 144 -5.95 13.13 -28.50
N PRO A 145 -4.67 13.26 -28.89
CA PRO A 145 -3.84 14.41 -28.51
C PRO A 145 -4.36 15.77 -29.00
N ASP A 146 -5.15 15.76 -30.08
CA ASP A 146 -5.70 16.97 -30.70
C ASP A 146 -7.19 17.22 -30.37
N ASP A 147 -7.87 16.29 -29.68
CA ASP A 147 -9.31 16.40 -29.41
C ASP A 147 -9.58 16.94 -28.00
N ARG A 148 -10.66 17.72 -27.85
CA ARG A 148 -11.16 18.17 -26.54
C ARG A 148 -11.58 16.96 -25.70
N THR A 149 -11.12 16.91 -24.45
CA THR A 149 -11.54 15.92 -23.45
C THR A 149 -13.05 15.99 -23.19
N PRO A 150 -13.81 14.89 -23.33
CA PRO A 150 -15.24 14.85 -23.05
C PRO A 150 -15.56 15.07 -21.58
N LEU A 151 -16.75 15.58 -21.28
CA LEU A 151 -17.21 15.76 -19.90
C LEU A 151 -17.18 14.46 -19.07
N LEU A 152 -17.49 13.31 -19.68
CA LEU A 152 -17.40 12.00 -19.01
C LEU A 152 -16.01 11.79 -18.39
N VAL A 153 -14.95 11.94 -19.17
CA VAL A 153 -13.56 11.75 -18.71
C VAL A 153 -13.20 12.79 -17.65
N GLN A 154 -13.61 14.05 -17.83
CA GLN A 154 -13.34 15.12 -16.85
C GLN A 154 -13.99 14.86 -15.49
N TYR A 155 -15.27 14.44 -15.46
CA TYR A 155 -15.97 14.15 -14.20
C TYR A 155 -15.43 12.91 -13.49
N VAL A 156 -15.03 11.89 -14.25
CA VAL A 156 -14.38 10.68 -13.73
C VAL A 156 -13.02 11.04 -13.12
N GLU A 157 -12.19 11.82 -13.82
CA GLU A 157 -10.90 12.31 -13.31
C GLU A 157 -11.06 13.15 -12.04
N ASP A 158 -12.05 14.06 -12.00
CA ASP A 158 -12.30 14.93 -10.85
C ASP A 158 -12.63 14.14 -9.57
N ARG A 159 -13.37 13.04 -9.73
CA ARG A 159 -13.67 12.10 -8.64
C ARG A 159 -12.46 11.28 -8.27
N ASP A 160 -11.81 10.67 -9.25
CA ASP A 160 -10.74 9.71 -9.05
C ASP A 160 -9.52 10.32 -8.34
N LEU A 161 -9.14 11.55 -8.73
CA LEU A 161 -8.06 12.30 -8.10
C LEU A 161 -8.53 13.14 -6.88
N TRP A 162 -9.76 12.95 -6.41
CA TRP A 162 -10.36 13.66 -5.26
C TRP A 162 -10.30 15.20 -5.36
N ARG A 163 -10.32 15.73 -6.59
CA ARG A 163 -10.18 17.17 -6.84
C ARG A 163 -11.44 17.94 -6.42
N ASN A 164 -12.62 17.37 -6.64
CA ASN A 164 -13.93 17.97 -6.33
C ASN A 164 -14.08 19.41 -6.86
N LYS A 165 -13.50 19.71 -8.02
CA LYS A 165 -13.48 21.05 -8.64
C LYS A 165 -14.64 21.24 -9.61
N MET A 166 -15.17 20.15 -10.18
CA MET A 166 -16.21 20.28 -11.19
C MET A 166 -17.59 20.59 -10.57
N PRO A 167 -18.42 21.43 -11.23
CA PRO A 167 -19.78 21.72 -10.77
C PRO A 167 -20.60 20.44 -10.61
N ASN A 168 -21.36 20.31 -9.52
CA ASN A 168 -22.24 19.17 -9.28
C ASN A 168 -21.54 17.80 -9.34
N THR A 169 -20.20 17.74 -9.16
CA THR A 169 -19.37 16.54 -9.36
C THR A 169 -19.89 15.32 -8.62
N LYS A 170 -20.41 15.48 -7.38
CA LYS A 170 -20.98 14.37 -6.61
C LYS A 170 -22.21 13.77 -7.30
N ALA A 171 -23.17 14.62 -7.69
CA ALA A 171 -24.40 14.17 -8.34
C ALA A 171 -24.09 13.52 -9.69
N ILE A 172 -23.27 14.17 -10.52
CA ILE A 172 -22.91 13.65 -11.84
C ILE A 172 -22.15 12.33 -11.73
N ASN A 173 -21.22 12.19 -10.78
CA ASN A 173 -20.54 10.92 -10.56
C ASN A 173 -21.49 9.82 -10.06
N LYS A 174 -22.50 10.13 -9.22
CA LYS A 174 -23.54 9.15 -8.86
C LYS A 174 -24.39 8.76 -10.06
N TYR A 175 -24.68 9.69 -10.98
CA TYR A 175 -25.32 9.38 -12.25
C TYR A 175 -24.45 8.45 -13.12
N ILE A 176 -23.16 8.75 -13.31
CA ILE A 176 -22.24 7.91 -14.10
C ILE A 176 -22.14 6.50 -13.48
N MET A 177 -21.95 6.42 -12.16
CA MET A 177 -21.80 5.15 -11.43
C MET A 177 -23.08 4.31 -11.37
N SER A 178 -24.26 4.88 -11.65
CA SER A 178 -25.52 4.13 -11.70
C SER A 178 -25.78 3.50 -13.07
N GLN A 179 -24.98 3.83 -14.09
CA GLN A 179 -25.17 3.30 -15.43
C GLN A 179 -24.53 1.91 -15.56
N PRO A 180 -25.09 1.04 -16.43
CA PRO A 180 -24.44 -0.20 -16.80
C PRO A 180 -23.00 0.03 -17.30
N MET A 181 -22.04 -0.76 -16.81
CA MET A 181 -20.67 -0.76 -17.31
C MET A 181 -20.60 -1.51 -18.65
N THR A 182 -21.19 -0.92 -19.69
CA THR A 182 -21.05 -1.36 -21.09
C THR A 182 -20.54 -0.21 -21.94
N LEU A 183 -19.83 -0.54 -23.02
CA LEU A 183 -19.23 0.45 -23.93
C LEU A 183 -20.31 1.31 -24.60
N GLU A 184 -21.47 0.72 -24.88
CA GLU A 184 -22.65 1.39 -25.43
C GLU A 184 -23.21 2.39 -24.41
N SER A 185 -23.42 1.97 -23.16
CA SER A 185 -23.97 2.82 -22.12
C SER A 185 -23.05 4.01 -21.84
N TYR A 186 -21.73 3.81 -21.77
CA TYR A 186 -20.79 4.92 -21.54
C TYR A 186 -20.73 5.89 -22.73
N SER A 187 -21.02 5.43 -23.94
CA SER A 187 -21.20 6.32 -25.10
C SER A 187 -22.47 7.17 -24.96
N GLU A 188 -23.57 6.60 -24.49
CA GLU A 188 -24.82 7.33 -24.19
C GLU A 188 -24.66 8.32 -23.03
N VAL A 189 -23.88 7.96 -22.01
CA VAL A 189 -23.52 8.84 -20.89
C VAL A 189 -22.75 10.04 -21.40
N MET A 190 -21.71 9.82 -22.21
CA MET A 190 -20.92 10.93 -22.79
C MET A 190 -21.82 11.88 -23.58
N LEU A 191 -22.70 11.34 -24.44
CA LEU A 191 -23.64 12.14 -25.21
C LEU A 191 -24.62 12.91 -24.31
N THR A 192 -25.15 12.27 -23.26
CA THR A 192 -26.06 12.92 -22.31
C THR A 192 -25.36 14.04 -21.54
N LEU A 193 -24.12 13.83 -21.09
CA LEU A 193 -23.37 14.85 -20.36
C LEU A 193 -23.09 16.07 -21.23
N GLU A 194 -22.78 15.90 -22.53
CA GLU A 194 -22.53 17.02 -23.45
C GLU A 194 -23.82 17.72 -23.92
N ALA A 195 -24.92 16.97 -24.11
CA ALA A 195 -26.17 17.51 -24.68
C ALA A 195 -27.20 17.98 -23.64
N ASP A 196 -27.28 17.31 -22.49
CA ASP A 196 -28.27 17.54 -21.44
C ASP A 196 -27.70 17.21 -20.04
N THR A 197 -26.69 17.98 -19.64
CA THR A 197 -26.08 17.83 -18.30
C THR A 197 -27.10 18.03 -17.17
N ALA A 198 -28.15 18.83 -17.40
CA ALA A 198 -29.19 19.10 -16.40
C ALA A 198 -29.96 17.83 -16.02
N ARG A 199 -30.24 16.97 -17.01
CA ARG A 199 -30.82 15.64 -16.75
C ARG A 199 -29.91 14.79 -15.89
N ALA A 200 -28.63 14.69 -16.22
CA ALA A 200 -27.65 13.93 -15.44
C ALA A 200 -27.52 14.44 -13.99
N ILE A 201 -27.57 15.76 -13.79
CA ILE A 201 -27.58 16.38 -12.46
C ILE A 201 -28.84 15.97 -11.68
N SER A 202 -30.03 16.11 -12.27
CA SER A 202 -31.30 15.80 -11.61
C SER A 202 -31.41 14.32 -11.20
N GLU A 203 -31.06 13.41 -12.12
CA GLU A 203 -31.03 11.97 -11.82
C GLU A 203 -29.97 11.63 -10.76
N GLY A 204 -28.78 12.22 -10.89
CA GLY A 204 -27.68 12.07 -9.95
C GLY A 204 -28.00 12.58 -8.53
N GLU A 205 -28.71 13.70 -8.40
CA GLU A 205 -29.15 14.25 -7.11
C GLU A 205 -30.14 13.33 -6.41
N ALA A 206 -31.03 12.66 -7.15
CA ALA A 206 -31.94 11.70 -6.55
C ALA A 206 -31.20 10.49 -5.95
N ILE A 207 -30.23 9.97 -6.67
CA ILE A 207 -29.38 8.86 -6.21
C ILE A 207 -28.50 9.32 -5.03
N LEU A 208 -27.91 10.50 -5.13
CA LEU A 208 -27.05 11.06 -4.09
C LEU A 208 -27.80 11.22 -2.76
N ARG A 209 -29.04 11.73 -2.78
CA ARG A 209 -29.84 11.86 -1.55
C ARG A 209 -30.08 10.52 -0.87
N GLN A 210 -30.45 9.48 -1.63
CA GLN A 210 -30.66 8.15 -1.05
C GLN A 210 -29.36 7.55 -0.52
N PHE A 211 -28.27 7.69 -1.29
CA PHE A 211 -26.94 7.25 -0.89
C PHE A 211 -26.47 7.91 0.41
N GLU A 212 -26.70 9.21 0.58
CA GLU A 212 -26.32 9.93 1.80
C GLU A 212 -27.08 9.43 3.04
N ILE A 213 -28.38 9.12 2.90
CA ILE A 213 -29.18 8.52 3.99
C ILE A 213 -28.62 7.15 4.39
N GLU A 214 -28.35 6.29 3.40
CA GLU A 214 -27.83 4.93 3.65
C GLU A 214 -26.41 4.95 4.21
N MET A 215 -25.56 5.86 3.72
CA MET A 215 -24.22 6.08 4.24
C MET A 215 -24.25 6.54 5.69
N ASP A 216 -25.14 7.48 6.02
CA ASP A 216 -25.25 7.99 7.39
C ASP A 216 -25.69 6.89 8.36
N ALA A 217 -26.70 6.10 7.99
CA ALA A 217 -27.12 4.93 8.77
C ALA A 217 -25.99 3.89 8.92
N THR A 218 -25.28 3.57 7.83
CA THR A 218 -24.16 2.62 7.84
C THR A 218 -23.05 3.08 8.80
N VAL A 219 -22.71 4.36 8.76
CA VAL A 219 -21.68 4.92 9.64
C VAL A 219 -22.14 4.93 11.09
N GLU A 220 -23.39 5.28 11.37
CA GLU A 220 -23.95 5.25 12.74
C GLU A 220 -23.95 3.84 13.34
N GLU A 221 -24.26 2.82 12.54
CA GLU A 221 -24.40 1.45 13.02
C GLU A 221 -23.06 0.68 13.07
N ALA A 222 -22.16 0.91 12.10
CA ALA A 222 -21.01 0.04 11.88
C ALA A 222 -19.64 0.70 12.12
N ALA A 223 -19.57 2.00 12.44
CA ALA A 223 -18.30 2.65 12.74
C ALA A 223 -17.73 2.16 14.08
N ARG A 224 -16.47 1.72 14.05
CA ARG A 224 -15.67 1.34 15.21
C ARG A 224 -14.25 1.88 15.12
N ARG A 225 -13.46 1.70 16.17
CA ARG A 225 -12.00 1.90 16.13
C ARG A 225 -11.31 0.55 15.95
N MET A 226 -10.19 0.54 15.23
CA MET A 226 -9.28 -0.60 15.15
C MET A 226 -7.83 -0.08 15.13
N THR A 227 -6.91 -0.87 15.68
CA THR A 227 -5.47 -0.63 15.53
C THR A 227 -5.02 -1.21 14.19
N LEU A 228 -4.68 -0.35 13.23
CA LEU A 228 -4.14 -0.74 11.93
C LEU A 228 -2.76 -0.12 11.74
N PHE A 229 -1.74 -0.93 11.49
CA PHE A 229 -0.35 -0.50 11.30
C PHE A 229 0.19 0.32 12.49
N GLY A 230 -0.23 -0.04 13.70
CA GLY A 230 0.05 0.71 14.94
C GLY A 230 -0.74 2.01 15.13
N TYR A 231 -1.68 2.34 14.22
CA TYR A 231 -2.53 3.53 14.34
C TYR A 231 -3.94 3.16 14.79
N GLU A 232 -4.44 3.87 15.79
CA GLU A 232 -5.85 3.84 16.16
C GLU A 232 -6.69 4.66 15.17
N VAL A 233 -7.43 3.97 14.30
CA VAL A 233 -8.16 4.61 13.19
C VAL A 233 -9.66 4.27 13.20
N PRO A 234 -10.52 5.18 12.71
CA PRO A 234 -11.92 4.86 12.43
C PRO A 234 -12.00 3.80 11.33
N VAL A 235 -12.84 2.81 11.54
CA VAL A 235 -13.10 1.72 10.60
C VAL A 235 -14.59 1.46 10.45
N VAL A 236 -15.05 1.23 9.22
CA VAL A 236 -16.44 0.86 8.93
C VAL A 236 -16.50 -0.40 8.09
N ASN A 237 -17.38 -1.33 8.45
CA ASN A 237 -17.76 -2.43 7.56
C ASN A 237 -18.77 -1.91 6.52
N ALA A 238 -18.32 -1.74 5.28
CA ALA A 238 -19.17 -1.24 4.20
C ALA A 238 -18.65 -1.70 2.82
N PRO A 239 -19.54 -1.85 1.83
CA PRO A 239 -19.14 -2.22 0.48
C PRO A 239 -18.22 -1.16 -0.15
N HIS A 240 -17.31 -1.61 -1.02
CA HIS A 240 -16.25 -0.78 -1.62
C HIS A 240 -16.74 0.54 -2.23
N PHE A 241 -17.90 0.53 -2.89
CA PHE A 241 -18.43 1.72 -3.58
C PHE A 241 -18.73 2.90 -2.63
N MET A 242 -18.85 2.65 -1.32
CA MET A 242 -19.07 3.68 -0.30
C MET A 242 -17.77 4.19 0.32
N ALA A 243 -16.63 3.52 0.10
CA ALA A 243 -15.40 3.73 0.87
C ALA A 243 -14.92 5.20 0.85
N SER A 244 -14.89 5.83 -0.32
CA SER A 244 -14.42 7.22 -0.45
C SER A 244 -15.34 8.23 0.24
N ASP A 245 -16.66 8.05 0.15
CA ASP A 245 -17.65 8.95 0.77
C ASP A 245 -17.69 8.77 2.30
N ILE A 246 -17.63 7.52 2.78
CA ILE A 246 -17.53 7.18 4.22
C ILE A 246 -16.25 7.78 4.81
N ALA A 247 -15.11 7.58 4.17
CA ALA A 247 -13.84 8.13 4.64
C ALA A 247 -13.91 9.65 4.80
N ARG A 248 -14.47 10.34 3.79
CA ARG A 248 -14.65 11.80 3.86
C ARG A 248 -15.51 12.22 5.05
N LYS A 249 -16.56 11.45 5.39
CA LYS A 249 -17.42 11.72 6.55
C LYS A 249 -16.68 11.46 7.87
N LEU A 250 -15.81 10.45 7.91
CA LEU A 250 -15.15 9.99 9.13
C LEU A 250 -13.82 10.64 9.46
N PHE A 251 -13.23 11.42 8.55
CA PHE A 251 -12.04 12.20 8.89
C PHE A 251 -12.35 13.17 10.03
N ASP A 252 -11.79 12.88 11.20
CA ASP A 252 -11.99 13.62 12.46
C ASP A 252 -10.86 14.61 12.75
N GLY A 253 -9.87 14.70 11.85
CA GLY A 253 -8.67 15.51 11.99
C GLY A 253 -7.65 14.97 13.01
N LYS A 254 -7.88 13.77 13.55
CA LYS A 254 -6.98 13.12 14.52
C LYS A 254 -6.33 11.88 13.93
N ALA A 255 -7.10 11.05 13.24
CA ALA A 255 -6.59 9.84 12.63
C ALA A 255 -5.86 10.17 11.31
N PRO A 256 -4.66 9.60 11.06
CA PRO A 256 -3.91 9.86 9.83
C PRO A 256 -4.58 9.24 8.60
N PHE A 257 -5.47 8.25 8.80
CA PHE A 257 -6.30 7.66 7.77
C PHE A 257 -7.57 7.03 8.39
N VAL A 258 -8.51 6.66 7.52
CA VAL A 258 -9.71 5.88 7.82
C VAL A 258 -9.65 4.59 7.02
N ALA A 259 -10.19 3.50 7.57
CA ALA A 259 -10.33 2.25 6.82
C ALA A 259 -11.80 1.89 6.61
N ILE A 260 -12.07 1.27 5.47
CA ILE A 260 -13.35 0.63 5.17
C ILE A 260 -13.04 -0.80 4.81
N TYR A 261 -13.79 -1.76 5.35
CA TYR A 261 -13.62 -3.15 4.98
C TYR A 261 -14.93 -3.84 4.62
N TYR A 262 -14.81 -4.95 3.91
CA TYR A 262 -15.90 -5.88 3.69
C TYR A 262 -15.34 -7.30 3.52
N ASP A 263 -16.17 -8.29 3.82
CA ASP A 263 -15.78 -9.70 3.74
C ASP A 263 -15.99 -10.25 2.31
N LEU A 264 -15.01 -11.03 1.87
CA LEU A 264 -15.00 -11.84 0.66
C LEU A 264 -14.94 -13.33 1.07
N GLU A 265 -15.31 -14.25 0.18
CA GLU A 265 -15.20 -15.70 0.44
C GLU A 265 -13.80 -16.14 0.90
N GLY A 266 -12.75 -15.50 0.36
CA GLY A 266 -11.35 -15.86 0.63
C GLY A 266 -10.59 -14.92 1.58
N GLY A 267 -11.26 -13.96 2.22
CA GLY A 267 -10.58 -13.00 3.10
C GLY A 267 -11.38 -11.72 3.32
N ARG A 268 -10.75 -10.70 3.90
CA ARG A 268 -11.34 -9.39 4.17
C ARG A 268 -10.60 -8.32 3.37
N LYS A 269 -11.32 -7.55 2.55
CA LYS A 269 -10.71 -6.45 1.77
C LYS A 269 -10.79 -5.17 2.58
N PHE A 270 -9.66 -4.50 2.75
CA PHE A 270 -9.55 -3.17 3.35
C PHE A 270 -9.25 -2.12 2.28
N SER A 271 -9.90 -0.97 2.43
CA SER A 271 -9.70 0.25 1.67
C SER A 271 -9.30 1.36 2.64
N LEU A 272 -8.03 1.77 2.56
CA LEU A 272 -7.47 2.86 3.34
C LEU A 272 -7.67 4.18 2.59
N ARG A 273 -8.05 5.22 3.33
CA ARG A 273 -8.20 6.58 2.81
C ARG A 273 -7.51 7.56 3.75
N ALA A 274 -6.60 8.38 3.22
CA ALA A 274 -5.90 9.42 3.97
C ALA A 274 -6.30 10.81 3.43
N PRO A 275 -6.41 11.83 4.28
CA PRO A 275 -6.57 13.19 3.80
C PRO A 275 -5.29 13.67 3.08
N LYS A 276 -5.41 14.70 2.24
CA LYS A 276 -4.31 15.17 1.39
C LYS A 276 -3.09 15.68 2.19
N ASP A 277 -3.35 16.22 3.37
CA ASP A 277 -2.37 16.73 4.33
C ASP A 277 -1.88 15.67 5.33
N SER A 278 -2.31 14.41 5.19
CA SER A 278 -1.75 13.31 5.98
C SER A 278 -0.27 13.13 5.68
N ASP A 279 0.51 12.92 6.74
CA ASP A 279 1.92 12.52 6.67
C ASP A 279 2.09 11.01 6.44
N VAL A 280 1.01 10.23 6.53
CA VAL A 280 1.00 8.79 6.30
C VAL A 280 0.63 8.47 4.85
N ASP A 281 1.55 7.82 4.15
CA ASP A 281 1.33 7.26 2.82
C ASP A 281 0.68 5.87 2.93
N VAL A 282 -0.65 5.80 2.73
CA VAL A 282 -1.40 4.55 2.91
C VAL A 282 -1.09 3.48 1.87
N SER A 283 -0.49 3.85 0.72
CA SER A 283 -0.01 2.85 -0.24
C SER A 283 1.13 2.02 0.33
N LYS A 284 2.04 2.65 1.09
CA LYS A 284 3.15 1.94 1.75
C LYS A 284 2.64 0.96 2.80
N LEU A 285 1.62 1.36 3.56
CA LEU A 285 0.97 0.49 4.54
C LEU A 285 0.29 -0.70 3.84
N ALA A 286 -0.49 -0.45 2.79
CA ALA A 286 -1.14 -1.51 2.04
C ALA A 286 -0.12 -2.52 1.48
N CYS A 287 0.98 -2.06 0.89
CA CYS A 287 2.03 -2.91 0.29
C CYS A 287 2.74 -3.87 1.27
N THR A 288 2.49 -3.80 2.58
CA THR A 288 2.96 -4.85 3.51
C THR A 288 2.21 -6.17 3.31
N PHE A 289 1.04 -6.12 2.66
CA PHE A 289 0.28 -7.27 2.23
C PHE A 289 0.56 -7.56 0.75
N GLU A 290 0.63 -8.85 0.40
CA GLU A 290 0.92 -9.28 -0.98
C GLU A 290 -0.07 -8.72 -2.03
N THR A 291 -1.32 -8.50 -1.60
CA THR A 291 -2.45 -7.98 -2.40
C THR A 291 -2.64 -6.46 -2.26
N GLY A 292 -1.67 -5.80 -1.64
CA GLY A 292 -1.70 -4.39 -1.30
C GLY A 292 -1.16 -3.47 -2.38
N GLY A 293 -1.77 -2.29 -2.53
CA GLY A 293 -1.29 -1.25 -3.45
C GLY A 293 -2.23 -0.05 -3.53
N GLY A 294 -1.81 0.98 -4.27
CA GLY A 294 -2.60 2.17 -4.57
C GLY A 294 -1.79 3.47 -4.52
N HIS A 295 -2.49 4.56 -4.20
CA HIS A 295 -1.94 5.91 -4.05
C HIS A 295 -1.70 6.27 -2.58
N ALA A 296 -0.94 7.34 -2.36
CA ALA A 296 -0.63 7.81 -1.02
C ALA A 296 -1.85 8.18 -0.17
N GLN A 297 -2.96 8.57 -0.80
CA GLN A 297 -4.24 8.91 -0.14
C GLN A 297 -5.31 7.83 -0.26
N ALA A 298 -5.12 6.83 -1.13
CA ALA A 298 -6.14 5.81 -1.39
C ALA A 298 -5.46 4.50 -1.80
N ALA A 299 -5.47 3.54 -0.90
CA ALA A 299 -4.87 2.22 -1.12
C ALA A 299 -5.77 1.13 -0.57
N GLY A 300 -5.50 -0.13 -0.91
CA GLY A 300 -6.24 -1.25 -0.36
C GLY A 300 -5.45 -2.53 -0.38
N PHE A 301 -5.80 -3.45 0.51
CA PHE A 301 -5.16 -4.75 0.69
C PHE A 301 -6.19 -5.79 1.14
N THR A 302 -5.89 -7.07 0.97
CA THR A 302 -6.72 -8.18 1.46
C THR A 302 -5.99 -8.84 2.63
N ALA A 303 -6.69 -8.98 3.75
CA ALA A 303 -6.25 -9.71 4.93
C ALA A 303 -7.01 -11.05 5.05
N PRO A 304 -6.54 -11.99 5.89
CA PRO A 304 -7.29 -13.21 6.21
C PRO A 304 -8.70 -12.90 6.73
N ALA A 305 -9.62 -13.84 6.54
CA ALA A 305 -10.98 -13.72 7.08
C ALA A 305 -10.93 -13.59 8.61
N GLY A 306 -11.73 -12.68 9.16
CA GLY A 306 -11.75 -12.40 10.60
C GLY A 306 -10.56 -11.59 11.14
N TRP A 307 -9.64 -11.11 10.29
CA TRP A 307 -8.59 -10.20 10.74
C TRP A 307 -9.20 -8.89 11.27
N GLU A 308 -8.81 -8.53 12.50
CA GLU A 308 -9.36 -7.40 13.27
C GLU A 308 -8.32 -6.29 13.50
N GLY A 309 -7.27 -6.24 12.68
CA GLY A 309 -6.16 -5.30 12.85
C GLY A 309 -4.93 -5.91 13.50
N ASP A 310 -3.93 -5.08 13.77
CA ASP A 310 -2.77 -5.46 14.56
C ASP A 310 -3.25 -5.52 16.02
N ALA A 311 -3.26 -6.70 16.61
CA ALA A 311 -3.95 -6.94 17.88
C ALA A 311 -3.62 -5.90 18.97
N TYR A 312 -4.66 -5.21 19.46
CA TYR A 312 -4.68 -4.66 20.81
C TYR A 312 -5.98 -5.09 21.49
N ASP A 313 -5.96 -6.30 22.05
CA ASP A 313 -6.98 -6.81 22.96
C ASP A 313 -6.32 -7.60 24.09
N GLY A 314 -6.65 -7.27 25.34
CA GLY A 314 -6.05 -7.91 26.53
C GLY A 314 -6.29 -9.42 26.66
N GLU A 315 -7.13 -10.03 25.81
CA GLU A 315 -7.29 -11.50 25.71
C GLU A 315 -6.14 -12.17 24.93
N ASN A 316 -5.44 -11.46 24.05
CA ASN A 316 -4.25 -11.98 23.36
C ASN A 316 -2.99 -11.89 24.20
N ASP A 317 -2.96 -11.10 25.27
CA ASP A 317 -1.79 -11.00 26.14
C ASP A 317 -1.59 -12.29 26.94
N GLU A 318 -2.64 -12.94 27.46
CA GLU A 318 -2.47 -14.25 28.12
C GLU A 318 -1.94 -15.33 27.17
N LYS A 319 -2.43 -15.37 25.93
CA LYS A 319 -1.94 -16.33 24.92
C LYS A 319 -0.53 -16.00 24.43
N SER A 320 -0.23 -14.72 24.20
CA SER A 320 1.09 -14.28 23.77
C SER A 320 2.12 -14.41 24.89
N LEU A 321 1.68 -14.18 26.14
CA LEU A 321 2.47 -14.41 27.35
C LEU A 321 2.77 -15.89 27.50
N ALA A 322 1.78 -16.78 27.39
CA ALA A 322 2.00 -18.23 27.43
C ALA A 322 2.96 -18.73 26.34
N ILE A 323 2.83 -18.22 25.10
CA ILE A 323 3.76 -18.55 24.01
C ILE A 323 5.18 -18.05 24.31
N MET A 324 5.29 -16.84 24.88
CA MET A 324 6.59 -16.27 25.28
C MET A 324 7.21 -17.00 26.47
N GLU A 325 6.41 -17.41 27.46
CA GLU A 325 6.82 -18.25 28.59
C GLU A 325 7.37 -19.59 28.09
N ASP A 326 6.65 -20.29 27.20
CA ASP A 326 7.11 -21.54 26.59
C ASP A 326 8.42 -21.37 25.81
N ALA A 327 8.51 -20.29 25.02
CA ALA A 327 9.71 -19.98 24.25
C ALA A 327 10.90 -19.61 25.16
N LEU A 328 10.67 -18.85 26.23
CA LEU A 328 11.68 -18.48 27.21
C LEU A 328 12.13 -19.68 28.02
N ALA A 329 11.22 -20.56 28.44
CA ALA A 329 11.57 -21.80 29.15
C ALA A 329 12.48 -22.68 28.29
N ALA A 330 12.19 -22.80 26.99
CA ALA A 330 13.02 -23.54 26.04
C ALA A 330 14.41 -22.91 25.82
N VAL A 331 14.52 -21.59 25.94
CA VAL A 331 15.78 -20.84 25.73
C VAL A 331 16.64 -20.77 27.00
N ILE A 332 16.01 -20.55 28.15
CA ILE A 332 16.64 -20.49 29.48
C ILE A 332 17.14 -21.89 29.86
N GLY A 333 16.30 -22.92 29.68
CA GLY A 333 16.61 -24.30 30.00
C GLY A 333 16.76 -24.58 31.50
N GLU A 334 17.05 -25.83 31.85
CA GLU A 334 17.11 -26.33 33.23
C GLU A 334 18.37 -25.89 34.01
N ASP A 335 19.36 -25.33 33.32
CA ASP A 335 20.69 -25.05 33.88
C ASP A 335 20.80 -23.63 34.49
N ALA A 336 19.74 -22.83 34.44
CA ALA A 336 19.67 -21.50 35.04
C ALA A 336 18.91 -21.56 36.37
N TYR A 337 19.50 -21.02 37.44
CA TYR A 337 18.94 -21.12 38.80
C TYR A 337 18.72 -19.74 39.43
N ASP A 338 17.61 -19.56 40.14
CA ASP A 338 17.35 -18.41 41.00
C ASP A 338 17.58 -18.78 42.47
N CYS A 339 17.94 -17.78 43.28
CA CYS A 339 18.11 -17.93 44.71
C CYS A 339 16.79 -17.62 45.41
N THR A 340 16.18 -18.61 46.07
CA THR A 340 14.87 -18.48 46.71
C THR A 340 14.94 -17.80 48.09
N ARG A 341 16.13 -17.34 48.49
CA ARG A 341 16.39 -16.82 49.83
C ARG A 341 16.34 -15.30 49.88
N GLU A 342 15.53 -14.77 50.80
CA GLU A 342 15.41 -13.33 51.00
C GLU A 342 16.74 -12.66 51.33
N TRP A 343 16.96 -11.49 50.72
CA TRP A 343 18.22 -10.73 50.77
C TRP A 343 18.70 -10.43 52.20
N SER A 344 17.78 -10.28 53.14
CA SER A 344 18.05 -10.04 54.56
C SER A 344 18.77 -11.22 55.26
N ALA A 345 18.72 -12.42 54.67
CA ALA A 345 19.29 -13.64 55.20
C ALA A 345 20.66 -14.01 54.59
N TRP A 346 21.21 -13.17 53.71
CA TRP A 346 22.46 -13.44 53.00
C TRP A 346 23.67 -13.19 53.92
N ARG A 347 24.47 -14.23 54.16
CA ARG A 347 25.78 -14.15 54.81
C ARG A 347 26.79 -15.02 54.07
N VAL A 348 28.06 -14.62 54.10
CA VAL A 348 29.14 -15.36 53.46
C VAL A 348 29.23 -16.77 54.07
N GLY A 349 29.13 -17.79 53.22
CA GLY A 349 29.26 -19.21 53.60
C GLY A 349 28.00 -19.87 54.17
N THR A 350 26.83 -19.24 54.11
CA THR A 350 25.58 -19.81 54.66
C THR A 350 24.62 -20.36 53.60
N MET A 351 25.02 -20.40 52.33
CA MET A 351 24.20 -20.89 51.22
C MET A 351 24.59 -22.31 50.85
N GLY A 352 23.60 -23.14 50.55
CA GLY A 352 23.75 -24.50 50.03
C GLY A 352 22.93 -24.71 48.75
N GLU A 353 23.07 -25.88 48.14
CA GLU A 353 22.35 -26.23 46.88
C GLU A 353 20.82 -26.10 47.03
N SER A 354 20.28 -26.31 48.22
CA SER A 354 18.84 -26.18 48.51
C SER A 354 18.32 -24.74 48.53
N ASP A 355 19.20 -23.73 48.48
CA ASP A 355 18.82 -22.31 48.41
C ASP A 355 18.60 -21.85 46.96
N PHE A 356 18.76 -22.75 45.98
CA PHE A 356 18.66 -22.45 44.55
C PHE A 356 17.66 -23.36 43.87
N GLU A 357 16.83 -22.80 43.00
CA GLU A 357 15.84 -23.54 42.21
C GLU A 357 15.99 -23.14 40.73
N PRO A 358 15.82 -24.06 39.76
CA PRO A 358 15.83 -23.70 38.35
C PRO A 358 14.81 -22.58 38.06
N VAL A 359 15.22 -21.56 37.34
CA VAL A 359 14.38 -20.40 36.98
C VAL A 359 13.12 -20.87 36.25
N VAL A 360 13.23 -21.91 35.42
CA VAL A 360 12.10 -22.49 34.67
C VAL A 360 11.07 -23.21 35.55
N HIS A 361 11.37 -23.45 36.82
CA HIS A 361 10.43 -24.02 37.79
C HIS A 361 9.76 -22.95 38.67
N ASP A 362 10.30 -21.73 38.69
CA ASP A 362 9.69 -20.59 39.35
C ASP A 362 8.71 -19.89 38.40
N GLN A 363 7.42 -20.21 38.54
CA GLN A 363 6.37 -19.67 37.67
C GLN A 363 6.23 -18.15 37.77
N GLU A 364 6.36 -17.57 38.96
CA GLU A 364 6.22 -16.13 39.15
C GLU A 364 7.38 -15.39 38.46
N ARG A 365 8.59 -15.95 38.56
CA ARG A 365 9.77 -15.42 37.89
C ARG A 365 9.70 -15.56 36.37
N MET A 366 9.25 -16.71 35.87
CA MET A 366 9.07 -16.94 34.43
C MET A 366 8.06 -15.97 33.82
N GLN A 367 6.97 -15.71 34.53
CA GLN A 367 5.95 -14.76 34.09
C GLN A 367 6.51 -13.33 34.04
N GLU A 368 7.23 -12.87 35.07
CA GLU A 368 7.86 -11.54 35.09
C GLU A 368 8.83 -11.32 33.90
N ILE A 369 9.63 -12.34 33.59
CA ILE A 369 10.57 -12.32 32.46
C ILE A 369 9.80 -12.27 31.13
N ALA A 370 8.72 -13.06 31.00
CA ALA A 370 7.91 -13.12 29.80
C ALA A 370 7.15 -11.82 29.52
N GLU A 371 6.56 -11.19 30.55
CA GLU A 371 5.90 -9.89 30.45
C GLU A 371 6.88 -8.81 29.95
N THR A 372 8.09 -8.81 30.51
CA THR A 372 9.16 -7.88 30.12
C THR A 372 9.57 -8.11 28.66
N ALA A 373 9.80 -9.36 28.25
CA ALA A 373 10.22 -9.70 26.89
C ALA A 373 9.12 -9.40 25.84
N LEU A 374 7.86 -9.61 26.20
CA LEU A 374 6.71 -9.26 25.36
C LEU A 374 6.61 -7.73 25.19
N GLY A 375 6.79 -6.97 26.26
CA GLY A 375 6.85 -5.51 26.23
C GLY A 375 7.95 -4.98 25.31
N VAL A 376 9.15 -5.57 25.38
CA VAL A 376 10.28 -5.21 24.51
C VAL A 376 9.98 -5.55 23.04
N SER A 377 9.42 -6.73 22.75
CA SER A 377 9.05 -7.10 21.37
C SER A 377 8.03 -6.14 20.77
N LYS A 378 7.00 -5.75 21.54
CA LYS A 378 6.00 -4.76 21.12
C LYS A 378 6.65 -3.40 20.81
N ALA A 379 7.54 -2.94 21.68
CA ALA A 379 8.28 -1.69 21.49
C ALA A 379 9.23 -1.74 20.27
N MET A 380 9.88 -2.87 20.01
CA MET A 380 10.75 -3.06 18.85
C MET A 380 9.98 -3.05 17.54
N ILE A 381 8.79 -3.67 17.51
CA ILE A 381 7.92 -3.66 16.34
C ILE A 381 7.48 -2.21 16.05
N ALA A 382 6.99 -1.49 17.05
CA ALA A 382 6.60 -0.08 16.91
C ALA A 382 7.78 0.80 16.42
N ALA A 383 8.96 0.65 17.03
CA ALA A 383 10.16 1.38 16.63
C ALA A 383 10.64 1.01 15.22
N SER A 384 10.43 -0.23 14.78
CA SER A 384 10.78 -0.68 13.42
C SER A 384 9.88 -0.04 12.36
N TYR A 385 8.60 0.19 12.66
CA TYR A 385 7.68 0.92 11.80
C TYR A 385 8.06 2.40 11.69
N GLU A 386 8.43 3.05 12.80
CA GLU A 386 8.92 4.44 12.79
C GLU A 386 10.26 4.57 12.05
N ALA A 387 11.20 3.64 12.26
CA ALA A 387 12.50 3.65 11.59
C ALA A 387 12.36 3.42 10.06
N ALA A 388 11.46 2.52 9.63
CA ALA A 388 11.15 2.32 8.22
C ALA A 388 10.52 3.57 7.58
N ALA A 389 9.68 4.30 8.31
CA ALA A 389 9.11 5.57 7.87
C ALA A 389 10.18 6.68 7.73
N VAL A 390 11.14 6.75 8.66
CA VAL A 390 12.23 7.75 8.66
C VAL A 390 13.30 7.47 7.60
N ALA A 391 13.61 6.21 7.31
CA ALA A 391 14.58 5.81 6.28
C ALA A 391 14.17 6.24 4.85
N MET A 392 12.89 6.54 4.61
CA MET A 392 12.36 6.93 3.31
C MET A 392 12.15 8.45 3.14
N ASN A 393 12.98 9.29 3.77
CA ASN A 393 12.76 10.74 3.78
C ASN A 393 12.87 11.39 2.36
N PRO A 394 11.83 12.11 1.88
CA PRO A 394 11.80 12.80 0.57
C PRO A 394 12.84 13.92 0.41
N MET A 395 13.37 14.46 1.51
CA MET A 395 14.36 15.53 1.49
C MET A 395 15.68 15.07 0.86
N LEU A 396 16.10 13.81 1.11
CA LEU A 396 17.28 13.21 0.48
C LEU A 396 17.07 13.00 -1.03
N ARG A 397 15.88 12.53 -1.44
CA ARG A 397 15.53 12.34 -2.86
C ARG A 397 15.45 13.65 -3.63
N SER A 398 14.88 14.69 -3.04
CA SER A 398 14.78 16.05 -3.62
C SER A 398 16.14 16.73 -3.84
N MET A 399 17.15 16.37 -3.05
CA MET A 399 18.51 16.91 -3.16
C MET A 399 19.36 16.12 -4.16
N ILE A 400 19.11 14.81 -4.30
CA ILE A 400 19.74 13.95 -5.32
C ILE A 400 19.20 14.27 -6.72
N SER A 401 17.89 14.48 -6.87
CA SER A 401 17.24 14.75 -8.16
C SER A 401 17.62 16.10 -8.78
N ARG A 402 18.15 17.04 -7.99
CA ARG A 402 18.60 18.37 -8.46
C ARG A 402 20.06 18.43 -8.91
N GLY A 403 20.79 17.31 -8.90
CA GLY A 403 22.17 17.25 -9.41
C GLY A 403 23.21 18.04 -8.59
N GLU A 404 22.86 18.50 -7.38
CA GLU A 404 23.75 19.31 -6.52
C GLU A 404 24.57 18.48 -5.52
N ALA A 405 24.41 17.14 -5.52
CA ALA A 405 25.09 16.22 -4.60
C ALA A 405 26.61 16.44 -4.56
N ALA A 406 27.24 16.74 -5.70
CA ALA A 406 28.69 16.94 -5.78
C ALA A 406 29.20 18.24 -5.14
N LYS A 407 28.36 19.28 -5.00
CA LYS A 407 28.74 20.56 -4.36
C LYS A 407 28.63 20.49 -2.84
N VAL A 408 27.66 19.74 -2.32
CA VAL A 408 27.44 19.57 -0.87
C VAL A 408 28.39 18.52 -0.27
N ILE A 409 28.69 17.43 -0.99
CA ILE A 409 29.69 16.43 -0.56
C ILE A 409 31.07 17.06 -0.37
N ARG A 410 31.38 18.14 -1.09
CA ARG A 410 32.64 18.89 -0.92
C ARG A 410 32.65 19.88 0.24
N SER A 411 31.49 20.21 0.82
CA SER A 411 31.37 21.20 1.91
C SER A 411 30.94 20.63 3.25
N LEU A 412 30.54 19.35 3.32
CA LEU A 412 30.27 18.68 4.58
C LEU A 412 31.59 18.17 5.17
N THR A 413 32.03 18.78 6.27
CA THR A 413 33.09 18.17 7.06
C THR A 413 32.51 16.95 7.79
N PRO A 414 33.28 15.85 7.96
CA PRO A 414 32.83 14.64 8.64
C PRO A 414 32.24 14.86 10.05
N ALA A 415 32.52 16.02 10.68
CA ALA A 415 32.00 16.39 11.99
C ALA A 415 30.49 16.73 11.98
N ASP A 416 29.97 17.36 10.92
CA ASP A 416 28.58 17.87 10.91
C ASP A 416 27.56 16.76 10.62
N ALA A 417 27.91 15.78 9.78
CA ALA A 417 27.09 14.59 9.53
C ALA A 417 27.08 13.62 10.72
N SER A 418 28.18 13.58 11.48
CA SER A 418 28.29 12.76 12.71
C SER A 418 27.48 13.37 13.86
N ALA A 419 27.44 14.69 14.02
CA ALA A 419 26.69 15.35 15.10
C ALA A 419 25.16 15.21 14.97
N ALA A 420 24.61 15.32 13.75
CA ALA A 420 23.17 15.18 13.51
C ALA A 420 22.67 13.73 13.64
N LEU A 421 23.52 12.75 13.33
CA LEU A 421 23.24 11.32 13.50
C LEU A 421 23.48 10.87 14.95
N ALA A 422 24.46 11.45 15.64
CA ALA A 422 24.74 11.20 17.06
C ALA A 422 23.61 11.73 17.97
N ALA A 423 23.12 12.95 17.75
CA ALA A 423 22.07 13.56 18.59
C ALA A 423 20.70 12.85 18.54
N LYS A 424 20.48 11.93 17.59
CA LYS A 424 19.24 11.14 17.46
C LYS A 424 19.41 9.65 17.69
N VAL A 425 20.66 9.16 17.73
CA VAL A 425 20.98 7.76 18.03
C VAL A 425 21.52 7.59 19.45
N GLU A 426 21.96 8.67 20.10
CA GLU A 426 22.34 8.69 21.52
C GLU A 426 21.31 8.03 22.44
N PRO A 427 19.98 8.24 22.31
CA PRO A 427 18.99 7.58 23.17
C PRO A 427 18.95 6.06 22.97
N LEU A 428 19.21 5.59 21.74
CA LEU A 428 19.18 4.18 21.37
C LEU A 428 20.50 3.48 21.73
N GLU A 429 21.64 4.14 21.53
CA GLU A 429 22.96 3.68 21.99
C GLU A 429 23.06 3.69 23.52
N THR A 430 22.44 4.68 24.18
CA THR A 430 22.32 4.72 25.64
C THR A 430 21.43 3.58 26.12
N ALA A 431 20.25 3.35 25.51
CA ALA A 431 19.40 2.22 25.86
C ALA A 431 20.06 0.85 25.62
N LEU A 432 20.85 0.69 24.55
CA LEU A 432 21.59 -0.54 24.26
C LEU A 432 22.83 -0.72 25.16
N ARG A 433 23.51 0.37 25.54
CA ARG A 433 24.58 0.35 26.55
C ARG A 433 24.04 0.07 27.93
N ASP A 434 22.95 0.72 28.33
CA ASP A 434 22.27 0.51 29.60
C ASP A 434 21.78 -0.94 29.69
N ALA A 435 21.18 -1.48 28.62
CA ALA A 435 20.84 -2.91 28.55
C ALA A 435 22.07 -3.82 28.66
N GLY A 436 23.17 -3.47 27.98
CA GLY A 436 24.44 -4.21 28.07
C GLY A 436 25.13 -4.12 29.43
N ASP A 437 25.02 -2.99 30.14
CA ASP A 437 25.62 -2.75 31.45
C ASP A 437 24.75 -3.28 32.59
N ILE A 438 23.42 -3.30 32.41
CA ILE A 438 22.49 -4.07 33.23
C ILE A 438 22.84 -5.57 33.12
N LEU A 439 23.05 -6.08 31.91
CA LEU A 439 23.44 -7.48 31.70
C LEU A 439 24.81 -7.84 32.30
N LYS A 440 25.76 -6.89 32.35
CA LYS A 440 27.08 -7.08 32.98
C LYS A 440 27.09 -6.85 34.50
N SER A 441 26.09 -6.16 35.04
CA SER A 441 25.97 -5.90 36.49
C SER A 441 25.15 -6.96 37.22
N LEU A 442 24.56 -7.90 36.49
CA LEU A 442 24.01 -9.13 37.04
C LEU A 442 25.13 -9.92 37.74
N PRO A 443 24.93 -10.40 38.99
CA PRO A 443 25.96 -11.12 39.74
C PRO A 443 26.38 -12.41 39.02
N ASP A 444 27.68 -12.73 39.11
CA ASP A 444 28.27 -13.93 38.51
C ASP A 444 27.46 -15.19 38.89
N GLY A 445 26.70 -15.70 37.92
CA GLY A 445 25.79 -16.84 38.07
C GLY A 445 24.47 -16.73 37.30
N ALA A 446 23.98 -15.52 36.99
CA ALA A 446 22.64 -15.34 36.41
C ALA A 446 22.57 -15.52 34.87
N VAL A 447 23.70 -15.44 34.17
CA VAL A 447 23.80 -15.71 32.72
C VAL A 447 25.17 -16.33 32.48
N THR A 448 25.25 -17.47 31.79
CA THR A 448 26.57 -18.05 31.47
C THR A 448 27.41 -17.04 30.70
N GLU A 449 28.69 -16.90 31.04
CA GLU A 449 29.66 -15.96 30.43
C GLU A 449 29.65 -16.06 28.88
N LYS A 450 29.30 -17.25 28.36
CA LYS A 450 29.15 -17.59 26.94
C LYS A 450 27.90 -17.00 26.27
N MET A 451 26.81 -16.81 27.01
CA MET A 451 25.53 -16.28 26.52
C MET A 451 25.53 -14.74 26.56
N ALA A 452 26.07 -14.14 27.63
CA ALA A 452 26.35 -12.71 27.71
C ALA A 452 27.34 -12.28 26.60
N SER A 453 28.41 -13.07 26.38
CA SER A 453 29.37 -12.84 25.29
C SER A 453 28.74 -12.95 23.89
N LYS A 454 27.79 -13.89 23.67
CA LYS A 454 27.08 -14.02 22.39
C LYS A 454 26.10 -12.88 22.12
N MET A 455 25.38 -12.40 23.13
CA MET A 455 24.47 -11.25 23.00
C MET A 455 25.25 -9.95 22.81
N ALA A 456 26.30 -9.72 23.60
CA ALA A 456 27.21 -8.59 23.42
C ALA A 456 27.85 -8.60 22.03
N ALA A 457 28.35 -9.75 21.56
CA ALA A 457 28.92 -9.87 20.22
C ALA A 457 27.89 -9.64 19.10
N ARG A 458 26.59 -9.90 19.34
CA ARG A 458 25.52 -9.67 18.37
C ARG A 458 25.06 -8.22 18.35
N ILE A 459 25.07 -7.55 19.50
CA ILE A 459 24.89 -6.09 19.63
C ILE A 459 26.06 -5.36 18.96
N ASP A 460 27.31 -5.77 19.22
CA ASP A 460 28.50 -5.21 18.56
C ASP A 460 28.47 -5.42 17.04
N LYS A 461 27.95 -6.56 16.57
CA LYS A 461 27.76 -6.82 15.13
C LYS A 461 26.69 -5.93 14.50
N LEU A 462 25.63 -5.61 15.24
CA LEU A 462 24.57 -4.69 14.80
C LEU A 462 25.06 -3.24 14.81
N LEU A 463 25.90 -2.86 15.78
CA LEU A 463 26.56 -1.57 15.85
C LEU A 463 27.63 -1.39 14.75
N ALA A 464 28.32 -2.47 14.36
CA ALA A 464 29.35 -2.45 13.31
C ALA A 464 28.81 -2.65 11.87
N ALA A 465 27.58 -3.14 11.71
CA ALA A 465 26.90 -3.25 10.42
C ALA A 465 26.27 -1.91 9.97
N ARG A 466 26.15 -0.96 10.89
CA ARG A 466 25.91 0.47 10.64
C ARG A 466 27.24 1.15 10.31
#